data_AF-A0A3R8WL32-F1
#
_entry.id   AF-A0A3R8WL32-F1
#
_cell.length_a   1.000
_cell.length_b   1.000
_cell.length_c   1.000
_cell.angle_alpha   90.00
_cell.angle_beta   90.00
_cell.angle_gamma   90.00
#
_symmetry.space_group_name_H-M   'P 1'
#
loop_
_entity.id
_entity.type
_entity.pdbx_description
1 polymer ?
#
loop_
_entity_poly.entity_id
_entity_poly.type
_entity_poly.pdbx_seq_one_letter_code
_entity_poly.pdbx_strand_id
1 'polypeptide(L)'
;MKKIVPDPPDSFPIPYITIIADLSPEDARSHAAALMDCLCKTSQLYLDTEAEDHRYALLENLGILTELLRVLVAHMAMQGDHP
;
A
#
# COMPACT_ATOMS: atom_id res chain seq x y z
N MET A 1 2.55 22.38 35.62
CA MET A 1 1.36 22.00 34.84
C MET A 1 1.69 20.70 34.11
N LYS A 2 1.01 19.59 34.42
CA LYS A 2 1.19 18.33 33.70
C LYS A 2 0.51 18.50 32.34
N LYS A 3 1.28 18.57 31.27
CA LYS A 3 0.73 18.55 29.91
C LYS A 3 0.05 17.19 29.72
N ILE A 4 -1.26 17.20 29.60
CA ILE A 4 -2.04 16.02 29.21
C ILE A 4 -1.70 15.81 27.74
N VAL A 5 -0.96 14.74 27.46
CA VAL A 5 -0.75 14.28 26.08
C VAL A 5 -2.02 13.54 25.70
N PRO A 6 -2.72 13.92 24.61
CA PRO A 6 -3.86 13.15 24.14
C PRO A 6 -3.37 11.75 23.76
N ASP A 7 -4.12 10.71 24.14
CA ASP A 7 -3.86 9.37 23.64
C ASP A 7 -3.92 9.37 22.11
N PRO A 8 -3.01 8.65 21.43
CA PRO A 8 -3.03 8.55 19.97
C PRO A 8 -4.35 7.90 19.52
N PRO A 9 -4.89 8.29 18.35
CA PRO A 9 -6.13 7.72 17.84
C PRO A 9 -5.97 6.21 17.57
N ASP A 10 -6.94 5.42 18.03
CA ASP A 10 -7.02 3.95 17.87
C ASP A 10 -7.06 3.47 16.40
N SER A 11 -7.16 4.39 15.44
CA SER A 11 -7.38 4.12 14.02
C SER A 11 -6.25 4.62 13.12
N PHE A 12 -5.02 4.67 13.61
CA PHE A 12 -3.87 4.66 12.72
C PHE A 12 -3.41 3.22 12.45
N PRO A 13 -3.78 2.66 11.28
CA PRO A 13 -2.85 1.74 10.65
C PRO A 13 -2.80 2.06 9.17
N ILE A 14 -1.86 2.91 8.77
CA ILE A 14 -1.11 2.49 7.60
C ILE A 14 0.13 1.83 8.19
N PRO A 15 0.20 0.48 8.19
CA PRO A 15 1.39 -0.22 8.63
C PRO A 15 2.46 0.04 7.58
N TYR A 16 3.13 1.17 7.68
CA TYR A 16 4.20 1.50 6.78
C TYR A 16 5.38 0.56 7.07
N ILE A 17 5.50 -0.45 6.21
CA ILE A 17 6.76 -1.08 5.80
C ILE A 17 7.34 -2.17 6.72
N THR A 18 6.83 -2.41 7.92
CA THR A 18 7.34 -3.52 8.77
C THR A 18 6.71 -4.90 8.49
N ILE A 19 5.59 -5.00 7.77
CA ILE A 19 4.88 -6.28 7.56
C ILE A 19 5.51 -7.16 6.46
N ILE A 20 6.32 -6.58 5.57
CA ILE A 20 6.75 -7.29 4.35
C ILE A 20 7.88 -8.31 4.64
N ALA A 21 8.69 -8.11 5.68
CA ALA A 21 9.88 -8.95 5.92
C ALA A 21 9.56 -10.43 6.21
N ASP A 22 8.38 -10.72 6.79
CA ASP A 22 8.01 -12.08 7.22
C ASP A 22 7.03 -12.78 6.26
N LEU A 23 6.69 -12.17 5.12
CA LEU A 23 5.79 -12.79 4.15
C LEU A 23 6.49 -13.97 3.45
N SER A 24 5.80 -15.11 3.43
CA SER A 24 6.20 -16.23 2.57
C SER A 24 6.10 -15.84 1.09
N PRO A 25 6.80 -16.52 0.17
CA PRO A 25 6.68 -16.25 -1.26
C PRO A 25 5.26 -16.38 -1.81
N GLU A 26 4.46 -17.32 -1.27
CA GLU A 26 3.07 -17.55 -1.68
C GLU A 26 2.16 -16.43 -1.19
N ASP A 27 2.31 -16.01 0.07
CA ASP A 27 1.56 -14.89 0.62
C ASP A 27 1.93 -13.59 -0.10
N ALA A 28 3.22 -13.36 -0.37
CA ALA A 28 3.68 -12.19 -1.09
C ALA A 28 3.09 -12.10 -2.51
N ARG A 29 2.98 -13.23 -3.22
CA ARG A 29 2.31 -13.28 -4.54
C ARG A 29 0.82 -12.95 -4.43
N SER A 30 0.15 -13.51 -3.42
CA SER A 30 -1.28 -13.26 -3.19
C SER A 30 -1.55 -11.78 -2.87
N HIS A 31 -0.70 -11.17 -2.02
CA HIS A 31 -0.77 -9.74 -1.71
C HIS A 31 -0.47 -8.88 -2.96
N ALA A 32 0.49 -9.28 -3.79
CA ALA A 32 0.81 -8.55 -5.02
C ALA A 32 -0.37 -8.56 -6.00
N ALA A 33 -1.04 -9.71 -6.17
CA ALA A 33 -2.23 -9.81 -7.01
C ALA A 33 -3.37 -8.90 -6.51
N ALA A 34 -3.62 -8.88 -5.20
CA ALA A 34 -4.63 -8.00 -4.61
C ALA A 34 -4.29 -6.50 -4.79
N LEU A 35 -3.02 -6.13 -4.61
CA LEU A 35 -2.57 -4.75 -4.84
C LEU A 35 -2.68 -4.34 -6.30
N MET A 36 -2.34 -5.22 -7.25
CA MET A 36 -2.49 -4.96 -8.68
C MET A 36 -3.97 -4.76 -9.07
N ASP A 37 -4.88 -5.59 -8.56
CA ASP A 37 -6.32 -5.42 -8.79
C ASP A 37 -6.84 -4.09 -8.23
N CYS A 38 -6.40 -3.72 -7.02
CA CYS A 38 -6.75 -2.44 -6.41
C CYS A 38 -6.18 -1.25 -7.20
N LEU A 39 -4.95 -1.35 -7.70
CA LEU A 39 -4.33 -0.34 -8.57
C LEU A 39 -5.11 -0.18 -9.88
N CYS A 40 -5.51 -1.27 -10.53
CA CYS A 40 -6.33 -1.22 -11.75
C CYS A 40 -7.67 -0.53 -11.50
N LYS A 41 -8.38 -0.90 -10.44
CA LYS A 41 -9.67 -0.29 -10.06
C LYS A 41 -9.53 1.19 -9.75
N THR A 42 -8.49 1.57 -9.01
CA THR A 42 -8.22 2.97 -8.65
C THR A 42 -7.84 3.79 -9.88
N SER A 43 -7.09 3.19 -10.82
CA SER A 43 -6.72 3.83 -12.09
C SER A 43 -7.96 4.11 -12.94
N GLN A 44 -8.85 3.13 -13.05
CA GLN A 44 -10.10 3.30 -13.78
C GLN A 44 -10.98 4.39 -13.13
N LEU A 45 -11.13 4.34 -11.80
CA LEU A 45 -11.88 5.36 -11.06
C LEU A 45 -11.28 6.77 -11.25
N TYR A 46 -9.96 6.91 -11.26
CA TYR A 46 -9.30 8.19 -11.53
C TYR A 46 -9.65 8.74 -12.92
N LEU A 47 -9.69 7.87 -13.94
CA LEU A 47 -10.04 8.26 -15.30
C LEU A 47 -11.51 8.65 -15.45
N ASP A 48 -12.40 7.98 -14.71
CA ASP A 48 -13.84 8.19 -14.78
C ASP A 48 -14.32 9.35 -13.88
N THR A 49 -13.50 9.81 -12.94
CA THR A 49 -13.88 10.85 -11.98
C THR A 49 -13.69 12.24 -12.58
N GLU A 50 -14.76 13.03 -12.67
CA GLU A 50 -14.67 14.42 -13.15
C GLU A 50 -14.32 15.44 -12.05
N ALA A 51 -14.60 15.12 -10.78
CA ALA A 51 -14.33 15.99 -9.65
C ALA A 51 -12.82 16.07 -9.34
N GLU A 52 -12.25 17.27 -9.45
CA GLU A 52 -10.80 17.52 -9.32
C GLU A 52 -10.25 17.14 -7.95
N ASP A 53 -10.94 17.49 -6.86
CA ASP A 53 -10.54 17.15 -5.49
C ASP A 53 -10.48 15.63 -5.27
N HIS A 54 -11.43 14.89 -5.84
CA HIS A 54 -11.44 13.42 -5.77
C HIS A 54 -10.34 12.81 -6.63
N ARG A 55 -10.05 13.38 -7.81
CA ARG A 55 -8.94 12.94 -8.66
C ARG A 55 -7.60 13.08 -7.97
N TYR A 56 -7.39 14.15 -7.21
CA TYR A 56 -6.13 14.35 -6.49
C TYR A 56 -5.90 13.26 -5.44
N ALA A 57 -6.92 12.95 -4.61
CA ALA A 57 -6.84 11.85 -3.64
C ALA A 57 -6.62 10.48 -4.32
N LEU A 58 -7.27 10.24 -5.47
CA LEU A 58 -7.07 9.02 -6.24
C LEU A 58 -5.64 8.93 -6.80
N LEU A 59 -5.07 10.05 -7.24
CA LEU A 59 -3.69 10.10 -7.72
C LEU A 59 -2.68 9.81 -6.60
N GLU A 60 -2.91 10.33 -5.39
CA GLU A 60 -2.09 9.99 -4.22
C GLU A 60 -2.19 8.48 -3.90
N ASN A 61 -3.39 7.90 -3.95
CA ASN A 61 -3.59 6.47 -3.76
C ASN A 61 -2.86 5.63 -4.81
N LEU A 62 -2.86 6.03 -6.08
CA LEU A 62 -2.08 5.37 -7.12
C LEU A 62 -0.58 5.36 -6.81
N GLY A 63 -0.05 6.48 -6.29
CA GLY A 63 1.34 6.58 -5.86
C GLY A 63 1.67 5.61 -4.72
N ILE A 64 0.81 5.57 -3.69
CA ILE A 64 0.98 4.67 -2.54
C ILE A 64 0.93 3.20 -2.97
N LEU A 65 -0.09 2.81 -3.75
CA LEU A 65 -0.26 1.43 -4.23
C LEU A 65 0.94 0.97 -5.08
N THR A 66 1.47 1.86 -5.91
CA THR A 66 2.65 1.57 -6.74
C THR A 66 3.89 1.34 -5.88
N GLU A 67 4.09 2.15 -4.85
CA GLU A 67 5.24 1.99 -3.94
C GLU A 67 5.14 0.70 -3.12
N LEU A 68 3.94 0.36 -2.62
CA LEU A 68 3.71 -0.91 -1.92
C LEU A 68 3.99 -2.12 -2.84
N LEU A 69 3.51 -2.06 -4.08
CA LEU A 69 3.75 -3.12 -5.05
C LEU A 69 5.24 -3.25 -5.38
N ARG A 70 5.96 -2.13 -5.52
CA ARG A 70 7.41 -2.12 -5.76
C ARG A 70 8.17 -2.82 -4.63
N VAL A 71 7.86 -2.48 -3.38
CA VAL A 71 8.52 -3.09 -2.20
C VAL A 71 8.22 -4.58 -2.13
N LEU A 72 6.98 -4.99 -2.38
CA LEU A 72 6.58 -6.40 -2.35
C LEU A 72 7.24 -7.22 -3.47
N VAL A 73 7.35 -6.68 -4.67
CA VAL A 73 8.06 -7.32 -5.79
C VAL A 73 9.56 -7.45 -5.48
N ALA A 74 10.17 -6.43 -4.86
CA ALA A 74 11.56 -6.51 -4.43
C ALA A 74 11.77 -7.60 -3.37
N HIS A 75 10.87 -7.73 -2.39
CA HIS A 75 10.90 -8.81 -1.40
C HIS A 75 10.84 -10.20 -2.05
N MET A 76 9.91 -10.41 -2.99
CA MET A 76 9.81 -11.68 -3.72
C MET A 76 11.07 -12.00 -4.53
N ALA A 77 11.72 -10.98 -5.13
CA ALA A 77 12.96 -11.17 -5.86
C ALA A 77 14.12 -11.59 -4.94
N MET A 78 14.20 -11.04 -3.72
CA MET A 78 15.21 -11.40 -2.73
C MET A 78 15.05 -12.83 -2.19
N GLN A 79 13.82 -13.34 -2.11
CA GLN A 79 13.56 -14.72 -1.68
C GLN A 79 13.69 -15.76 -2.80
N GLY A 80 13.70 -15.33 -4.07
CA GLY A 80 13.86 -16.21 -5.24
C GLY A 80 15.32 -16.58 -5.56
N ASP A 81 16.30 -15.99 -4.88
CA ASP A 81 17.74 -16.14 -5.15
C ASP A 81 18.42 -17.09 -4.14
N HIS A 82 17.85 -18.28 -3.95
CA HIS A 82 18.50 -19.38 -3.23
C HIS A 82 18.95 -20.46 -4.23
N PRO A 83 20.27 -20.79 -4.29
CA PRO A 83 20.80 -21.86 -5.15
C PRO A 83 20.37 -23.27 -4.73
#